data_AF-A0A3N6MCW0-F1
#
_entry.id   AF-A0A3N6MCW0-F1
#
_cell.length_a   1.000
_cell.length_b   1.000
_cell.length_c   1.000
_cell.angle_alpha   90.00
_cell.angle_beta   90.00
_cell.angle_gamma   90.00
#
_symmetry.space_group_name_H-M   'P 1'
#
loop_
_entity.id
_entity.type
_entity.pdbx_description
1 polymer ?
#
loop_
_entity_poly.entity_id
_entity_poly.type
_entity_poly.pdbx_seq_one_letter_code
_entity_poly.pdbx_strand_id
1 'polypeptide(L)'
;MKMVAVLCLALCFSGAHAAEVSQIPASVQLKLVDGPTDVPLAGMTVRVVKGYVGTLTAHGYETFTSYVLPGKAGGSWLQILVDQPEGSDSELRTVESADSTVQAIAMYRSNDALYAVQATKSGATAPDLYLKPEMVAFKVYRFNGNLDVARFKLVQTLRSKASYMNAGDALAKEFFSH
;
A
#
# COMPACT_ATOMS: atom_id res chain seq x y z
N MET A 1 -34.79 -58.21 7.04
CA MET A 1 -34.57 -57.12 6.07
C MET A 1 -34.97 -55.80 6.74
N LYS A 2 -34.07 -54.79 6.69
CA LYS A 2 -34.24 -53.38 7.11
C LYS A 2 -34.30 -53.21 8.65
N MET A 3 -33.49 -52.41 9.34
CA MET A 3 -32.92 -51.11 9.00
C MET A 3 -31.49 -50.95 9.56
N VAL A 4 -30.58 -50.56 8.67
CA VAL A 4 -29.33 -49.87 8.97
C VAL A 4 -29.59 -48.38 8.74
N ALA A 5 -28.85 -47.52 9.45
CA ALA A 5 -28.63 -46.09 9.21
C ALA A 5 -29.34 -45.12 10.18
N VAL A 6 -28.71 -44.93 11.34
CA VAL A 6 -28.68 -43.61 12.01
C VAL A 6 -27.26 -43.41 12.55
N LEU A 7 -26.30 -43.11 11.67
CA LEU A 7 -24.95 -42.72 12.08
C LEU A 7 -24.26 -41.82 11.03
N CYS A 8 -24.90 -40.71 10.65
CA CYS A 8 -24.28 -39.68 9.80
C CYS A 8 -24.84 -38.29 10.13
N LEU A 9 -24.62 -37.79 11.34
CA LEU A 9 -25.05 -36.43 11.72
C LEU A 9 -24.04 -35.64 12.56
N ALA A 10 -22.76 -36.04 12.55
CA ALA A 10 -21.75 -35.42 13.43
C ALA A 10 -20.50 -34.83 12.72
N LEU A 11 -20.49 -34.64 11.40
CA LEU A 11 -19.27 -34.18 10.69
C LEU A 11 -19.51 -33.13 9.60
N CYS A 12 -20.49 -32.23 9.77
CA CYS A 12 -20.70 -31.13 8.81
C CYS A 12 -20.68 -29.73 9.43
N PHE A 13 -20.04 -29.56 10.59
CA PHE A 13 -19.60 -28.24 11.05
C PHE A 13 -18.07 -28.17 11.03
N SER A 14 -17.49 -28.45 9.86
CA SER A 14 -16.23 -27.82 9.51
C SER A 14 -16.54 -26.34 9.35
N GLY A 15 -16.48 -25.61 10.47
CA GLY A 15 -16.40 -24.17 10.44
C GLY A 15 -15.28 -23.85 9.48
N ALA A 16 -15.63 -23.25 8.34
CA ALA A 16 -14.68 -22.51 7.55
C ALA A 16 -14.20 -21.40 8.46
N HIS A 17 -13.16 -21.67 9.24
CA HIS A 17 -12.31 -20.62 9.76
C HIS A 17 -11.80 -19.94 8.51
N ALA A 18 -12.47 -18.84 8.13
CA ALA A 18 -11.87 -17.82 7.31
C ALA A 18 -10.50 -17.62 7.93
N ALA A 19 -9.44 -18.03 7.20
CA ALA A 19 -8.09 -17.81 7.63
C ALA A 19 -8.06 -16.33 8.00
N GLU A 20 -7.89 -16.05 9.28
CA GLU A 20 -7.77 -14.72 9.81
C GLU A 20 -6.64 -14.11 8.97
N VAL A 21 -7.00 -13.21 8.06
CA VAL A 21 -6.04 -12.55 7.18
C VAL A 21 -5.19 -11.79 8.16
N SER A 22 -4.05 -12.37 8.56
CA SER A 22 -3.20 -11.78 9.57
C SER A 22 -2.91 -10.38 9.07
N GLN A 23 -3.46 -9.37 9.74
CA GLN A 23 -3.16 -8.00 9.37
C GLN A 23 -1.65 -7.90 9.45
N ILE A 24 -1.00 -7.59 8.32
CA ILE A 24 0.44 -7.32 8.33
C ILE A 24 0.58 -6.19 9.34
N PRO A 25 1.28 -6.39 10.48
CA PRO A 25 1.36 -5.36 11.50
C PRO A 25 1.95 -4.11 10.84
N ALA A 26 1.10 -3.10 10.64
CA ALA A 26 1.53 -1.82 10.14
C ALA A 26 2.43 -1.25 11.22
N SER A 27 3.73 -1.18 10.94
CA SER A 27 4.65 -0.48 11.84
C SER A 27 4.47 1.02 11.70
N VAL A 28 5.15 1.78 12.56
CA VAL A 28 5.21 3.24 12.45
C VAL A 28 5.62 3.65 11.03
N GLN A 29 4.85 4.57 10.44
CA GLN A 29 5.15 5.16 9.13
C GLN A 29 6.60 5.66 9.07
N LEU A 30 7.30 5.33 7.98
CA LEU A 30 8.62 5.88 7.70
C LEU A 30 8.50 7.39 7.45
N LYS A 31 9.29 8.16 8.20
CA LYS A 31 9.43 9.60 8.00
C LYS A 31 10.34 9.87 6.80
N LEU A 32 9.74 9.94 5.62
CA LEU A 32 10.43 10.31 4.39
C LEU A 32 10.59 11.83 4.34
N VAL A 33 11.80 12.30 4.06
CA VAL A 33 12.08 13.73 3.76
C VAL A 33 12.00 13.95 2.25
N ASP A 34 11.79 15.21 1.84
CA ASP A 34 11.93 15.57 0.42
C ASP A 34 13.36 15.28 -0.06
N GLY A 35 13.48 14.64 -1.22
CA GLY A 35 14.73 14.06 -1.70
C GLY A 35 14.94 12.62 -1.21
N PRO A 36 16.21 12.16 -1.08
CA PRO A 36 16.52 10.77 -0.80
C PRO A 36 16.42 10.43 0.69
N THR A 37 15.78 9.31 0.99
CA THR A 37 15.78 8.63 2.29
C THR A 37 16.27 7.19 2.11
N ASP A 38 17.34 6.81 2.81
CA ASP A 38 17.87 5.44 2.76
C ASP A 38 17.20 4.56 3.81
N VAL A 39 16.65 3.44 3.36
CA VAL A 39 15.99 2.44 4.18
C VAL A 39 16.83 1.15 4.16
N PRO A 40 17.57 0.85 5.25
CA PRO A 40 18.33 -0.38 5.32
C PRO A 40 17.38 -1.59 5.47
N LEU A 41 17.60 -2.63 4.66
CA LEU A 41 16.94 -3.92 4.72
C LEU A 41 17.99 -5.04 4.90
N ALA A 42 17.56 -6.29 5.04
CA ALA A 42 18.49 -7.41 5.13
C ALA A 42 19.33 -7.53 3.84
N GLY A 43 20.64 -7.26 3.96
CA GLY A 43 21.61 -7.41 2.88
C GLY A 43 21.57 -6.34 1.78
N MET A 44 20.73 -5.30 1.89
CA MET A 44 20.63 -4.24 0.89
C MET A 44 20.14 -2.92 1.49
N THR A 45 20.30 -1.83 0.75
CA THR A 45 19.71 -0.54 1.08
C THR A 45 18.77 -0.11 -0.02
N VAL A 46 17.55 0.26 0.34
CA VAL A 46 16.59 0.87 -0.58
C VAL A 46 16.57 2.36 -0.36
N ARG A 47 16.91 3.14 -1.39
CA ARG A 47 16.74 4.58 -1.40
C ARG A 47 15.36 4.94 -1.92
N VAL A 48 14.56 5.62 -1.11
CA VAL A 48 13.29 6.21 -1.53
C VAL A 48 13.51 7.69 -1.79
N VAL A 49 13.21 8.14 -3.01
CA VAL A 49 13.26 9.55 -3.38
C VAL A 49 11.85 10.10 -3.36
N LYS A 50 11.57 10.99 -2.41
CA LYS A 50 10.33 11.76 -2.37
C LYS A 50 10.50 13.03 -3.19
N GLY A 51 9.73 13.16 -4.27
CA GLY A 51 9.74 14.32 -5.15
C GLY A 51 8.40 15.04 -5.16
N TYR A 52 8.39 16.27 -5.65
CA TYR A 52 7.16 17.01 -5.94
C TYR A 52 7.11 17.35 -7.43
N VAL A 53 5.97 17.07 -8.06
CA VAL A 53 5.70 17.42 -9.46
C VAL A 53 4.67 18.54 -9.46
N GLY A 54 5.13 19.74 -9.84
CA GLY A 54 4.25 20.87 -10.12
C GLY A 54 3.52 20.68 -11.44
N THR A 55 2.28 21.16 -11.51
CA THR A 55 1.51 21.20 -12.77
C THR A 55 1.29 22.65 -13.23
N LEU A 56 0.66 22.85 -14.38
CA LEU A 56 0.25 24.18 -14.85
C LEU A 56 -0.97 24.74 -14.08
N THR A 57 -1.40 24.06 -13.02
CA THR A 57 -2.53 24.46 -12.16
C THR A 57 -2.04 24.73 -10.74
N ALA A 58 -2.92 25.16 -9.85
CA ALA A 58 -2.63 25.30 -8.42
C ALA A 58 -2.37 23.95 -7.69
N HIS A 59 -2.43 22.83 -8.42
CA HIS A 59 -2.22 21.49 -7.89
C HIS A 59 -0.85 20.93 -8.29
N GLY A 60 -0.31 20.07 -7.44
CA GLY A 60 0.80 19.19 -7.77
C GLY A 60 0.62 17.87 -7.05
N TYR A 61 1.63 17.03 -7.14
CA TYR A 61 1.61 15.74 -6.45
C TYR A 61 3.00 15.32 -6.03
N GLU A 62 3.05 14.55 -4.97
CA GLU A 62 4.26 13.92 -4.50
C GLU A 62 4.47 12.60 -5.23
N THR A 63 5.71 12.29 -5.57
CA THR A 63 6.13 11.00 -6.13
C THR A 63 7.08 10.30 -5.17
N PHE A 64 7.02 8.97 -5.14
CA PHE A 64 7.86 8.14 -4.29
C PHE A 64 8.54 7.08 -5.15
N THR A 65 9.76 7.37 -5.58
CA THR A 65 10.53 6.48 -6.46
C THR A 65 11.58 5.74 -5.64
N SER A 66 11.53 4.41 -5.67
CA SER A 66 12.41 3.57 -4.86
C SER A 66 13.48 2.90 -5.71
N TYR A 67 14.70 2.82 -5.18
CA TYR A 67 15.85 2.19 -5.81
C TYR A 67 16.57 1.26 -4.85
N VAL A 68 16.97 0.07 -5.31
CA VAL A 68 18.00 -0.71 -4.62
C VAL A 68 19.36 -0.11 -4.95
N LEU A 69 20.11 0.26 -3.93
CA LEU A 69 21.47 0.77 -4.08
C LEU A 69 22.46 -0.38 -4.35
N PRO A 70 23.49 -0.17 -5.19
CA PRO A 70 24.51 -1.16 -5.44
C PRO A 70 25.36 -1.41 -4.18
N GLY A 71 25.80 -2.65 -3.97
CA GLY A 71 26.70 -2.99 -2.86
C GLY A 71 28.13 -2.46 -3.00
N LYS A 72 28.47 -1.83 -4.14
CA LYS A 72 29.79 -1.25 -4.44
C LYS A 72 29.63 0.09 -5.15
N ALA A 73 30.58 0.99 -4.92
CA ALA A 73 30.63 2.27 -5.63
C ALA A 73 30.74 2.05 -7.16
N GLY A 74 30.06 2.92 -7.93
CA GLY A 74 30.02 2.85 -9.39
C GLY A 74 29.03 1.82 -9.97
N GLY A 75 28.30 1.08 -9.12
CA GLY A 75 27.24 0.17 -9.59
C GLY A 75 25.95 0.90 -9.99
N SER A 76 25.11 0.21 -10.76
CA SER A 76 23.80 0.71 -11.18
C SER A 76 22.78 0.65 -10.05
N TRP A 77 21.92 1.66 -9.98
CA TRP A 77 20.76 1.65 -9.08
C TRP A 77 19.62 0.92 -9.77
N LEU A 78 18.98 -0.01 -9.07
CA LEU A 78 17.84 -0.73 -9.61
C LEU A 78 16.54 -0.08 -9.16
N GLN A 79 15.79 0.50 -10.08
CA GLN A 79 14.47 1.04 -9.77
C GLN A 79 13.50 -0.09 -9.40
N ILE A 80 12.81 0.08 -8.27
CA ILE A 80 11.77 -0.84 -7.79
C ILE A 80 10.43 -0.31 -8.31
N LEU A 81 9.84 -1.01 -9.28
CA LEU A 81 8.54 -0.62 -9.84
C LEU A 81 7.38 -1.21 -9.03
N VAL A 82 6.20 -0.60 -9.15
CA VAL A 82 4.97 -1.19 -8.61
C VAL A 82 4.42 -2.23 -9.60
N ASP A 83 4.14 -3.43 -9.11
CA ASP A 83 3.45 -4.46 -9.88
C ASP A 83 1.95 -4.08 -9.96
N GLN A 84 1.52 -3.61 -11.12
CA GLN A 84 0.16 -3.15 -11.36
C GLN A 84 -0.53 -4.05 -12.40
N PRO A 85 -1.27 -5.09 -11.98
CA PRO A 85 -2.07 -5.89 -12.91
C PRO A 85 -3.26 -5.12 -13.51
N GLU A 86 -3.68 -4.00 -12.90
CA GLU A 86 -4.91 -3.26 -13.26
C GLU A 86 -4.73 -1.73 -13.37
N GLY A 87 -3.49 -1.21 -13.31
CA GLY A 87 -3.21 0.24 -13.27
C GLY A 87 -2.19 0.69 -14.31
N SER A 88 -2.16 2.00 -14.61
CA SER A 88 -1.30 2.59 -15.64
C SER A 88 -0.03 3.25 -15.11
N ASP A 89 0.12 3.41 -13.79
CA ASP A 89 1.19 4.21 -13.20
C ASP A 89 2.26 3.31 -12.60
N SER A 90 3.45 3.24 -13.20
CA SER A 90 4.56 2.45 -12.67
C SER A 90 5.12 2.96 -11.32
N GLU A 91 4.64 4.12 -10.86
CA GLU A 91 5.14 4.87 -9.71
C GLU A 91 4.06 5.09 -8.65
N LEU A 92 4.49 5.19 -7.40
CA LEU A 92 3.63 5.59 -6.29
C LEU A 92 3.55 7.12 -6.26
N ARG A 93 2.34 7.66 -6.37
CA ARG A 93 2.09 9.10 -6.35
C ARG A 93 0.92 9.48 -5.46
N THR A 94 0.98 10.65 -4.82
CA THR A 94 -0.23 11.26 -4.26
C THR A 94 -1.07 11.84 -5.40
N VAL A 95 -2.35 12.09 -5.14
CA VAL A 95 -3.23 12.81 -6.07
C VAL A 95 -4.08 13.77 -5.26
N GLU A 96 -3.97 15.05 -5.58
CA GLU A 96 -4.71 16.14 -4.94
C GLU A 96 -5.58 16.87 -5.97
N SER A 97 -6.76 17.30 -5.52
CA SER A 97 -7.68 18.13 -6.29
C SER A 97 -8.62 18.87 -5.34
N ALA A 98 -8.85 20.15 -5.57
CA ALA A 98 -9.71 21.02 -4.75
C ALA A 98 -9.46 20.90 -3.23
N ASP A 99 -8.20 20.99 -2.81
CA ASP A 99 -7.74 20.86 -1.41
C ASP A 99 -8.10 19.51 -0.74
N SER A 100 -8.47 18.50 -1.53
CA SER A 100 -8.73 17.13 -1.10
C SER A 100 -7.69 16.18 -1.67
N THR A 101 -7.07 15.38 -0.80
CA THR A 101 -6.19 14.28 -1.23
C THR A 101 -7.03 13.06 -1.60
N VAL A 102 -7.12 12.74 -2.89
CA VAL A 102 -7.82 11.54 -3.40
C VAL A 102 -6.98 10.28 -3.24
N GLN A 103 -5.67 10.39 -3.45
CA GLN A 103 -4.73 9.31 -3.27
C GLN A 103 -3.56 9.77 -2.40
N ALA A 104 -3.23 8.98 -1.38
CA ALA A 104 -2.08 9.21 -0.51
C ALA A 104 -1.19 7.97 -0.47
N ILE A 105 0.12 8.19 -0.41
CA ILE A 105 1.11 7.13 -0.28
C ILE A 105 1.77 7.25 1.09
N ALA A 106 1.91 6.12 1.78
CA ALA A 106 2.80 5.99 2.92
C ALA A 106 3.71 4.78 2.74
N MET A 107 4.90 4.82 3.32
CA MET A 107 5.79 3.67 3.39
C MET A 107 6.05 3.29 4.84
N TYR A 108 6.24 2.00 5.08
CA TYR A 108 6.61 1.48 6.41
C TYR A 108 7.57 0.30 6.26
N ARG A 109 8.34 0.02 7.31
CA ARG A 109 9.25 -1.13 7.36
C ARG A 109 8.81 -2.10 8.45
N SER A 110 8.65 -3.37 8.11
CA SER A 110 8.30 -4.41 9.08
C SER A 110 9.07 -5.70 8.73
N ASN A 111 9.68 -6.34 9.73
CA ASN A 111 10.44 -7.59 9.58
C ASN A 111 11.40 -7.59 8.37
N ASP A 112 12.28 -6.58 8.29
CA ASP A 112 13.25 -6.39 7.20
C ASP A 112 12.68 -6.29 5.79
N ALA A 113 11.39 -6.04 5.65
CA ALA A 113 10.74 -5.75 4.38
C ALA A 113 10.24 -4.31 4.35
N LEU A 114 10.38 -3.69 3.18
CA LEU A 114 9.79 -2.40 2.86
C LEU A 114 8.39 -2.60 2.27
N TYR A 115 7.44 -1.83 2.78
CA TYR A 115 6.06 -1.81 2.31
C TYR A 115 5.69 -0.40 1.87
N ALA A 116 4.80 -0.34 0.88
CA ALA A 116 4.13 0.87 0.45
C ALA A 116 2.62 0.66 0.58
N VAL A 117 1.91 1.68 1.06
CA VAL A 117 0.47 1.69 1.22
C VAL A 117 -0.06 2.80 0.34
N GLN A 118 -0.92 2.42 -0.60
CA GLN A 118 -1.70 3.37 -1.37
C GLN A 118 -3.10 3.44 -0.76
N ALA A 119 -3.43 4.60 -0.20
CA ALA A 119 -4.78 4.93 0.23
C ALA A 119 -5.47 5.69 -0.90
N THR A 120 -6.67 5.26 -1.31
CA THR A 120 -7.43 5.89 -2.39
C THR A 120 -8.91 6.01 -2.01
N LYS A 121 -9.49 7.21 -2.15
CA LYS A 121 -10.94 7.40 -2.01
C LYS A 121 -11.67 6.51 -3.02
N SER A 122 -12.68 5.79 -2.55
CA SER A 122 -13.45 4.81 -3.30
C SER A 122 -14.95 5.08 -3.13
N GLY A 123 -15.70 5.08 -4.23
CA GLY A 123 -17.17 5.15 -4.19
C GLY A 123 -17.83 6.36 -4.84
N ALA A 124 -17.06 7.40 -5.21
CA ALA A 124 -17.58 8.58 -5.90
C ALA A 124 -16.79 8.92 -7.17
N THR A 125 -17.44 9.60 -8.11
CA THR A 125 -16.80 10.23 -9.28
C THR A 125 -16.66 11.74 -9.04
N ALA A 126 -15.82 12.40 -9.83
CA ALA A 126 -15.77 13.86 -9.83
C ALA A 126 -17.17 14.46 -10.15
N PRO A 127 -17.58 15.56 -9.50
CA PRO A 127 -16.81 16.35 -8.52
C PRO A 127 -16.94 15.85 -7.07
N ASP A 128 -17.91 14.98 -6.76
CA ASP A 128 -18.19 14.51 -5.40
C ASP A 128 -16.98 13.85 -4.73
N LEU A 129 -16.16 13.16 -5.52
CA LEU A 129 -14.88 12.59 -5.09
C LEU A 129 -13.96 13.61 -4.40
N TYR A 130 -14.07 14.89 -4.73
CA TYR A 130 -13.25 15.96 -4.15
C TYR A 130 -13.97 16.73 -3.03
N LEU A 131 -15.30 16.68 -3.01
CA LEU A 131 -16.13 17.57 -2.17
C LEU A 131 -16.76 16.87 -0.97
N LYS A 132 -16.77 15.54 -0.94
CA LYS A 132 -17.42 14.75 0.11
C LYS A 132 -16.46 13.76 0.76
N PRO A 133 -16.66 13.43 2.06
CA PRO A 133 -15.98 12.32 2.68
C PRO A 133 -16.35 11.00 2.01
N GLU A 134 -15.37 10.17 1.70
CA GLU A 134 -15.56 8.87 1.05
C GLU A 134 -14.83 7.76 1.79
N MET A 135 -15.28 6.52 1.58
CA MET A 135 -14.56 5.35 2.09
C MET A 135 -13.21 5.24 1.36
N VAL A 136 -12.16 4.84 2.07
CA VAL A 136 -10.81 4.73 1.53
C VAL A 136 -10.44 3.26 1.37
N ALA A 137 -9.97 2.89 0.18
CA ALA A 137 -9.34 1.59 -0.05
C ALA A 137 -7.83 1.70 0.25
N PHE A 138 -7.29 0.74 1.00
CA PHE A 138 -5.85 0.63 1.23
C PHE A 138 -5.31 -0.56 0.44
N LYS A 139 -4.39 -0.30 -0.49
CA LYS A 139 -3.61 -1.35 -1.16
C LYS A 139 -2.21 -1.37 -0.57
N VAL A 140 -1.85 -2.50 0.04
CA VAL A 140 -0.53 -2.71 0.66
C VAL A 140 0.34 -3.50 -0.29
N TYR A 141 1.46 -2.91 -0.67
CA TYR A 141 2.47 -3.52 -1.52
C TYR A 141 3.72 -3.83 -0.71
N ARG A 142 4.30 -5.01 -0.92
CA ARG A 142 5.56 -5.43 -0.32
C ARG A 142 6.64 -5.48 -1.38
N PHE A 143 7.81 -4.90 -1.10
CA PHE A 143 8.98 -5.12 -1.94
C PHE A 143 9.35 -6.61 -1.90
N ASN A 144 9.46 -7.25 -3.06
CA ASN A 144 9.70 -8.68 -3.17
C ASN A 144 11.13 -9.11 -2.77
N GLY A 145 12.07 -8.17 -2.66
CA GLY A 145 13.47 -8.46 -2.34
C GLY A 145 14.26 -9.12 -3.48
N ASN A 146 13.65 -9.29 -4.65
CA ASN A 146 14.28 -9.92 -5.81
C ASN A 146 14.99 -8.85 -6.65
N LEU A 147 16.30 -9.00 -6.86
CA LEU A 147 17.11 -8.04 -7.61
C LEU A 147 17.03 -8.25 -9.13
N ASP A 148 16.67 -9.42 -9.62
CA ASP A 148 16.48 -9.64 -11.07
C ASP A 148 15.18 -8.97 -11.56
N VAL A 149 14.16 -8.95 -10.69
CA VAL A 149 12.84 -8.37 -10.99
C VAL A 149 12.34 -7.57 -9.78
N ALA A 150 13.00 -6.44 -9.51
CA ALA A 150 12.69 -5.58 -8.38
C ALA A 150 11.28 -4.98 -8.48
N ARG A 151 10.36 -5.43 -7.61
CA ARG A 151 8.95 -5.03 -7.64
C ARG A 151 8.34 -4.90 -6.25
N PHE A 152 7.46 -3.91 -6.10
CA PHE A 152 6.44 -3.86 -5.08
C PHE A 152 5.23 -4.69 -5.52
N LYS A 153 4.94 -5.79 -4.82
CA LYS A 153 3.80 -6.67 -5.12
C LYS A 153 2.66 -6.43 -4.15
N LEU A 154 1.43 -6.37 -4.67
CA LEU A 154 0.24 -6.29 -3.83
C LEU A 154 0.14 -7.53 -2.93
N VAL A 155 0.04 -7.32 -1.62
CA VAL A 155 -0.07 -8.40 -0.63
C VAL A 155 -1.36 -8.31 0.16
N GLN A 156 -1.99 -7.14 0.23
CA GLN A 156 -3.22 -6.95 0.99
C GLN A 156 -4.05 -5.80 0.41
N THR A 157 -5.36 -5.97 0.42
CA THR A 157 -6.32 -4.89 0.19
C THR A 157 -7.23 -4.80 1.40
N LEU A 158 -7.39 -3.59 1.93
CA LEU A 158 -8.27 -3.28 3.05
C LEU A 158 -9.20 -2.13 2.66
N ARG A 159 -10.22 -1.90 3.47
CA ARG A 159 -11.09 -0.74 3.37
C ARG A 159 -11.16 -0.05 4.72
N SER A 160 -11.28 1.27 4.70
CA SER A 160 -11.50 2.05 5.90
C SER A 160 -12.80 1.68 6.59
N LYS A 161 -12.91 1.98 7.88
CA LYS A 161 -14.14 1.81 8.67
C LYS A 161 -14.99 3.08 8.65
N ALA A 162 -14.35 4.25 8.58
CA ALA A 162 -14.99 5.55 8.42
C ALA A 162 -14.78 6.13 7.02
N SER A 163 -15.55 7.16 6.69
CA SER A 163 -15.34 8.01 5.51
C SER A 163 -14.42 9.18 5.85
N TYR A 164 -13.60 9.58 4.88
CA TYR A 164 -12.58 10.61 5.05
C TYR A 164 -12.64 11.63 3.90
N MET A 165 -12.46 12.90 4.24
CA MET A 165 -12.28 13.94 3.23
C MET A 165 -10.97 13.72 2.46
N ASN A 166 -9.89 13.46 3.19
CA ASN A 166 -8.55 13.21 2.66
C ASN A 166 -8.15 11.74 2.86
N ALA A 167 -7.66 11.09 1.80
CA ALA A 167 -7.13 9.73 1.89
C ALA A 167 -5.95 9.60 2.88
N GLY A 168 -5.15 10.66 3.02
CA GLY A 168 -4.04 10.72 3.99
C GLY A 168 -4.48 10.64 5.44
N ASP A 169 -5.65 11.19 5.78
CA ASP A 169 -6.20 11.11 7.14
C ASP A 169 -6.53 9.66 7.53
N ALA A 170 -7.01 8.87 6.58
CA ALA A 170 -7.32 7.46 6.80
C ALA A 170 -6.06 6.62 7.08
N LEU A 171 -4.92 6.99 6.48
CA LEU A 171 -3.64 6.35 6.80
C LEU A 171 -3.26 6.60 8.26
N ALA A 172 -3.31 7.86 8.70
CA ALA A 172 -2.90 8.25 10.05
C ALA A 172 -3.87 7.77 11.15
N LYS A 173 -5.18 7.85 10.89
CA LYS A 173 -6.22 7.61 11.90
C LYS A 173 -6.72 6.16 11.97
N GLU A 174 -6.45 5.36 10.94
CA GLU A 174 -6.91 3.97 10.88
C GLU A 174 -5.79 3.00 10.53
N PHE A 175 -5.04 3.23 9.45
CA PHE A 175 -4.06 2.23 9.01
C PHE A 175 -2.89 2.08 10.00
N PHE A 176 -2.34 3.19 10.50
CA PHE A 176 -1.19 3.21 11.42
C PHE A 176 -1.56 3.40 12.90
N SER A 177 -2.84 3.41 13.26
CA SER A 177 -3.30 3.71 14.62
C SER A 177 -3.45 2.45 15.50
N HIS A 178 -2.79 1.35 15.14
CA HIS A 178 -2.90 0.04 15.80
C HIS A 178 -1.75 -0.22 16.78
#